data_AF-B8HKH9-F1
#
_entry.id   AF-B8HKH9-F1
#
_cell.length_a   1.000
_cell.length_b   1.000
_cell.length_c   1.000
_cell.angle_alpha   90.00
_cell.angle_beta   90.00
_cell.angle_gamma   90.00
#
_symmetry.space_group_name_H-M   'P 1'
#
loop_
_entity.id
_entity.type
_entity.pdbx_description
1 polymer ?
#
loop_
_entity_poly.entity_id
_entity_poly.type
_entity_poly.pdbx_seq_one_letter_code
_entity_poly.pdbx_strand_id
1 'polypeptide(L)'
;MADSANRLCFDLDCNPFFCDGPAYLIMSRSLGGMSVEEFCQAHYRGNLRDRKVLVRQGIYLPLLFDGDCMLDNALIVFGELTPEEASQAVKAFTWKLNIPCGQLLICCEGQDDEEIRNAVQNVRREHLALFEIFDVPPDEYLVELYATPPHFILRFSPLTEQPPMPEMEYGCFELPTLGDFFEDEDDE
;
A
#
# COMPACT_ATOMS: atom_id res chain seq x y z
N MET A 1 23.61 -10.79 -14.02
CA MET A 1 22.43 -11.66 -13.94
C MET A 1 22.00 -11.63 -12.49
N ALA A 2 21.01 -10.82 -12.15
CA ALA A 2 20.49 -10.74 -10.80
C ALA A 2 19.77 -12.06 -10.50
N ASP A 3 20.08 -12.64 -9.34
CA ASP A 3 19.53 -13.92 -8.91
C ASP A 3 18.03 -13.72 -8.63
N SER A 4 17.17 -14.25 -9.51
CA SER A 4 15.70 -14.18 -9.38
C SER A 4 15.17 -15.02 -8.20
N ALA A 5 16.05 -15.69 -7.46
CA ALA A 5 15.72 -16.65 -6.41
C ALA A 5 15.02 -16.05 -5.16
N ASN A 6 14.98 -14.72 -5.00
CA ASN A 6 14.38 -14.07 -3.82
C ASN A 6 13.20 -13.14 -4.14
N ARG A 7 12.65 -13.17 -5.36
CA ARG A 7 11.47 -12.37 -5.71
C ARG A 7 10.20 -13.02 -5.17
N LEU A 8 9.47 -12.32 -4.31
CA LEU A 8 8.09 -12.70 -3.96
C LEU A 8 7.12 -11.82 -4.75
N CYS A 9 6.04 -12.43 -5.22
CA CYS A 9 5.06 -11.77 -6.07
C CYS A 9 3.67 -12.23 -5.65
N PHE A 10 2.78 -11.28 -5.39
CA PHE A 10 1.39 -11.54 -5.05
C PHE A 10 0.50 -10.73 -5.98
N ASP A 11 -0.45 -11.40 -6.59
CA ASP A 11 -1.44 -10.79 -7.47
C ASP A 11 -2.73 -10.57 -6.68
N LEU A 12 -3.14 -9.31 -6.49
CA LEU A 12 -4.37 -9.01 -5.76
C LEU A 12 -5.62 -9.49 -6.52
N ASP A 13 -5.59 -9.57 -7.86
CA ASP A 13 -6.70 -10.06 -8.69
C ASP A 13 -7.01 -11.55 -8.43
N CYS A 14 -6.00 -12.30 -7.95
CA CYS A 14 -6.16 -13.70 -7.57
C CYS A 14 -6.74 -13.90 -6.14
N ASN A 15 -6.98 -12.82 -5.41
CA ASN A 15 -7.51 -12.84 -4.04
C ASN A 15 -8.95 -12.33 -4.01
N PRO A 16 -9.75 -12.67 -2.97
CA PRO A 16 -11.10 -12.12 -2.86
C PRO A 16 -11.11 -10.62 -2.50
N PHE A 17 -9.96 -9.96 -2.44
CA PHE A 17 -9.83 -8.56 -2.07
C PHE A 17 -10.62 -7.66 -3.01
N PHE A 18 -11.41 -6.75 -2.45
CA PHE A 18 -12.20 -5.81 -3.24
C PHE A 18 -12.40 -4.51 -2.45
N CYS A 19 -12.10 -3.39 -3.10
CA CYS A 19 -12.22 -2.07 -2.50
C CYS A 19 -13.10 -1.15 -3.34
N ASP A 20 -14.36 -1.03 -2.94
CA ASP A 20 -15.37 -0.14 -3.55
C ASP A 20 -15.17 1.34 -3.14
N GLY A 21 -13.93 1.81 -3.25
CA GLY A 21 -13.55 3.17 -2.88
C GLY A 21 -12.12 3.53 -3.27
N PRO A 22 -11.74 4.80 -3.06
CA PRO A 22 -10.47 5.34 -3.53
C PRO A 22 -9.32 5.18 -2.51
N ALA A 23 -9.64 4.79 -1.28
CA ALA A 23 -8.74 4.95 -0.15
C ALA A 23 -8.25 3.60 0.40
N TYR A 24 -6.94 3.50 0.61
CA TYR A 24 -6.25 2.28 1.00
C TYR A 24 -5.26 2.55 2.13
N LEU A 25 -5.12 1.60 3.03
CA LEU A 25 -4.08 1.59 4.04
C LEU A 25 -3.16 0.39 3.80
N ILE A 26 -1.87 0.67 3.55
CA ILE A 26 -0.82 -0.35 3.48
C ILE A 26 -0.03 -0.32 4.78
N MET A 27 -0.01 -1.42 5.53
CA MET A 27 0.56 -1.43 6.87
C MET A 27 1.18 -2.77 7.24
N SER A 28 1.95 -2.80 8.33
CA SER A 28 2.20 -4.05 9.02
C SER A 28 0.96 -4.46 9.81
N ARG A 29 0.59 -5.74 9.77
CA ARG A 29 -0.48 -6.28 10.61
C ARG A 29 -0.26 -6.02 12.11
N SER A 30 1.00 -5.91 12.54
CA SER A 30 1.37 -5.60 13.92
C SER A 30 1.20 -4.14 14.32
N LEU A 31 0.86 -3.24 13.38
CA LEU A 31 0.75 -1.79 13.60
C LEU A 31 2.01 -1.18 14.25
N GLY A 32 3.20 -1.71 13.94
CA GLY A 32 4.44 -1.28 14.57
C GLY A 32 4.53 -1.59 16.07
N GLY A 33 3.71 -2.52 16.57
CA GLY A 33 3.60 -2.87 17.99
C GLY A 33 2.55 -2.06 18.77
N MET A 34 1.82 -1.16 18.11
CA MET A 34 0.71 -0.41 18.72
C MET A 34 -0.54 -1.28 18.87
N SER A 35 -1.43 -0.91 19.79
CA SER A 35 -2.78 -1.46 19.80
C SER A 35 -3.63 -0.90 18.66
N VAL A 36 -4.70 -1.62 18.29
CA VAL A 36 -5.69 -1.13 17.32
C VAL A 36 -6.32 0.18 17.82
N GLU A 37 -6.59 0.29 19.12
CA GLU A 37 -7.17 1.49 19.73
C GLU A 37 -6.25 2.70 19.61
N GLU A 38 -4.94 2.52 19.86
CA GLU A 38 -3.95 3.59 19.73
C GLU A 38 -3.83 4.04 18.28
N PHE A 39 -3.78 3.09 17.34
CA PHE A 39 -3.73 3.39 15.91
C PHE A 39 -4.97 4.16 15.45
N CYS A 40 -6.17 3.63 15.71
CA CYS A 40 -7.43 4.25 15.32
C CYS A 40 -7.64 5.63 15.98
N GLN A 41 -7.22 5.80 17.23
CA GLN A 41 -7.27 7.09 17.91
C GLN A 41 -6.40 8.13 17.21
N ALA A 42 -5.21 7.77 16.74
CA ALA A 42 -4.33 8.68 16.01
C ALA A 42 -4.76 8.89 14.55
N HIS A 43 -5.26 7.85 13.88
CA HIS A 43 -5.68 7.90 12.49
C HIS A 43 -7.04 8.59 12.31
N TYR A 44 -8.11 8.07 12.92
CA TYR A 44 -9.48 8.58 12.70
C TYR A 44 -9.82 9.80 13.56
N ARG A 45 -9.35 9.81 14.81
CA ARG A 45 -9.71 10.87 15.78
C ARG A 45 -8.59 11.87 16.03
N GLY A 46 -7.39 11.59 15.54
CA GLY A 46 -6.23 12.45 15.65
C GLY A 46 -6.26 13.58 14.63
N ASN A 47 -5.31 14.50 14.78
CA ASN A 47 -5.09 15.56 13.79
C ASN A 47 -4.01 15.14 12.77
N LEU A 48 -3.76 16.00 11.77
CA LEU A 48 -2.75 15.75 10.73
C LEU A 48 -1.35 15.47 11.29
N ARG A 49 -0.98 16.09 12.42
CA ARG A 49 0.33 15.84 13.05
C ARG A 49 0.42 14.42 13.59
N ASP A 50 -0.65 13.90 14.19
CA ASP A 50 -0.70 12.55 14.74
C ASP A 50 -0.52 11.51 13.61
N ARG A 51 -1.27 11.69 12.51
CA ARG A 51 -1.11 10.87 11.29
C ARG A 51 0.31 10.94 10.71
N LYS A 52 0.87 12.15 10.57
CA LYS A 52 2.24 12.34 10.07
C LYS A 52 3.29 11.67 10.94
N VAL A 53 3.09 11.57 12.27
CA VAL A 53 4.02 10.85 13.15
C VAL A 53 4.03 9.36 12.82
N LEU A 54 2.86 8.74 12.68
CA LEU A 54 2.74 7.32 12.33
C LEU A 54 3.35 7.00 10.96
N VAL A 55 3.06 7.82 9.96
CA VAL A 55 3.61 7.67 8.59
C VAL A 55 5.13 7.88 8.58
N ARG A 56 5.65 8.84 9.35
CA ARG A 56 7.12 9.04 9.50
C ARG A 56 7.82 7.86 10.15
N GLN A 57 7.14 7.17 11.05
CA GLN A 57 7.64 5.95 11.68
C GLN A 57 7.56 4.72 10.76
N GLY A 58 6.91 4.85 9.59
CA GLY A 58 6.70 3.73 8.67
C GLY A 58 5.68 2.72 9.19
N ILE A 59 4.73 3.15 10.03
CA ILE A 59 3.69 2.25 10.58
C ILE A 59 2.67 1.87 9.50
N TYR A 60 2.28 2.83 8.67
CA TYR A 60 1.36 2.63 7.56
C TYR A 60 1.52 3.69 6.47
N LEU A 61 0.93 3.43 5.31
CA LEU A 61 0.79 4.32 4.16
C LEU A 61 -0.70 4.55 3.89
N PRO A 62 -1.24 5.76 4.14
CA PRO A 62 -2.57 6.15 3.70
C PRO A 62 -2.52 6.63 2.25
N LEU A 63 -3.08 5.85 1.33
CA LEU A 63 -3.14 6.18 -0.09
C LEU A 63 -4.57 6.57 -0.47
N LEU A 64 -4.74 7.68 -1.17
CA LEU A 64 -6.02 8.12 -1.71
C LEU A 64 -5.86 8.32 -3.22
N PHE A 65 -6.56 7.52 -4.01
CA PHE A 65 -6.54 7.63 -5.46
C PHE A 65 -7.67 8.53 -5.97
N ASP A 66 -7.48 9.16 -7.13
CA ASP A 66 -8.54 9.91 -7.83
C ASP A 66 -9.59 9.00 -8.53
N GLY A 67 -9.63 7.71 -8.18
CA GLY A 67 -10.57 6.72 -8.70
C GLY A 67 -10.76 5.54 -7.76
N ASP A 68 -11.86 4.81 -7.94
CA ASP A 68 -12.20 3.65 -7.13
C ASP A 68 -11.51 2.36 -7.63
N CYS A 69 -11.37 1.36 -6.76
CA CYS A 69 -10.80 0.03 -7.09
C CYS A 69 -9.36 0.04 -7.64
N MET A 70 -8.60 1.13 -7.49
CA MET A 70 -7.29 1.32 -8.12
C MET A 70 -6.22 0.28 -7.73
N LEU A 71 -6.32 -0.37 -6.56
CA LEU A 71 -5.38 -1.42 -6.16
C LEU A 71 -5.95 -2.84 -6.24
N ASP A 72 -7.20 -3.02 -6.66
CA ASP A 72 -7.88 -4.33 -6.63
C ASP A 72 -7.16 -5.38 -7.50
N ASN A 73 -6.52 -4.95 -8.58
CA ASN A 73 -5.73 -5.78 -9.48
C ASN A 73 -4.22 -5.52 -9.39
N ALA A 74 -3.74 -4.85 -8.33
CA ALA A 74 -2.35 -4.47 -8.22
C ALA A 74 -1.42 -5.67 -7.97
N LEU A 75 -0.22 -5.59 -8.53
CA LEU A 75 0.83 -6.57 -8.31
C LEU A 75 1.72 -6.14 -7.14
N ILE A 76 1.85 -6.99 -6.13
CA ILE A 76 2.71 -6.77 -4.97
C ILE A 76 4.03 -7.50 -5.19
N VAL A 77 5.15 -6.77 -5.26
CA VAL A 77 6.47 -7.34 -5.58
C VAL A 77 7.45 -7.05 -4.45
N PHE A 78 8.05 -8.09 -3.87
CA PHE A 78 9.20 -7.95 -2.98
C PHE A 78 10.47 -8.32 -3.77
N GLY A 79 11.31 -7.34 -4.05
CA GLY A 79 12.52 -7.48 -4.86
C GLY A 79 12.53 -6.59 -6.11
N GLU A 80 13.27 -7.01 -7.13
CA GLU A 80 13.39 -6.28 -8.39
C GLU A 80 12.17 -6.52 -9.29
N LEU A 81 11.80 -5.47 -10.04
CA LEU A 81 10.89 -5.60 -11.18
C LEU A 81 11.54 -6.43 -12.28
N THR A 82 10.75 -7.15 -13.05
CA THR A 82 11.24 -7.77 -14.29
C THR A 82 11.62 -6.69 -15.30
N PRO A 83 12.48 -6.99 -16.30
CA PRO A 83 12.78 -6.04 -17.37
C PRO A 83 11.52 -5.53 -18.08
N GLU A 84 10.53 -6.40 -18.25
CA GLU A 84 9.24 -6.08 -18.87
C GLU A 84 8.44 -5.10 -17.99
N GLU A 85 8.26 -5.40 -16.70
CA GLU A 85 7.61 -4.51 -15.72
C GLU A 85 8.30 -3.16 -15.67
N ALA A 86 9.63 -3.16 -15.53
CA ALA A 86 10.43 -1.94 -15.42
C ALA A 86 10.38 -1.06 -16.69
N SER A 87 10.20 -1.67 -17.87
CA SER A 87 10.15 -0.92 -19.14
C SER A 87 8.87 -0.11 -19.34
N GLN A 88 7.79 -0.48 -18.65
CA GLN A 88 6.47 0.16 -18.75
C GLN A 88 6.08 0.94 -17.49
N ALA A 89 6.79 0.70 -16.39
CA ALA A 89 6.50 1.27 -15.08
C ALA A 89 6.85 2.77 -14.99
N VAL A 90 5.85 3.60 -14.71
CA VAL A 90 6.02 5.00 -14.34
C VAL A 90 5.92 5.13 -12.83
N LYS A 91 6.97 5.62 -12.17
CA LYS A 91 7.00 5.75 -10.72
C LYS A 91 6.06 6.87 -10.27
N ALA A 92 5.08 6.54 -9.44
CA ALA A 92 4.07 7.46 -8.90
C ALA A 92 4.39 7.91 -7.46
N PHE A 93 4.93 7.00 -6.64
CA PHE A 93 5.14 7.26 -5.22
C PHE A 93 6.35 6.50 -4.67
N THR A 94 6.96 7.06 -3.62
CA THR A 94 8.04 6.39 -2.89
C THR A 94 8.01 6.81 -1.43
N TRP A 95 7.92 5.84 -0.52
CA TRP A 95 8.10 6.07 0.91
C TRP A 95 8.63 4.82 1.61
N LYS A 96 8.67 4.82 2.94
CA LYS A 96 9.07 3.67 3.73
C LYS A 96 7.90 3.03 4.46
N LEU A 97 8.00 1.73 4.70
CA LEU A 97 7.11 0.97 5.56
C LEU A 97 7.92 -0.05 6.37
N ASN A 98 7.63 -0.16 7.66
CA ASN A 98 8.24 -1.15 8.55
C ASN A 98 7.27 -2.32 8.75
N ILE A 99 7.73 -3.54 8.50
CA ILE A 99 6.93 -4.77 8.63
C ILE A 99 7.61 -5.72 9.62
N PRO A 100 7.61 -5.41 10.94
CA PRO A 100 8.41 -6.15 11.91
C PRO A 100 7.87 -7.56 12.21
N CYS A 101 6.60 -7.83 11.90
CA CYS A 101 5.99 -9.14 12.12
C CYS A 101 6.00 -10.07 10.91
N GLY A 102 6.58 -9.63 9.77
CA GLY A 102 6.58 -10.39 8.52
C GLY A 102 5.20 -10.61 7.91
N GLN A 103 4.23 -9.76 8.27
CA GLN A 103 2.88 -9.80 7.69
C GLN A 103 2.51 -8.41 7.19
N LEU A 104 2.47 -8.28 5.86
CA LEU A 104 1.92 -7.11 5.17
C LEU A 104 0.40 -7.20 5.19
N LEU A 105 -0.26 -6.09 5.50
CA LEU A 105 -1.71 -5.94 5.47
C LEU A 105 -2.05 -4.80 4.51
N ILE A 106 -2.88 -5.10 3.52
CA ILE A 106 -3.51 -4.11 2.64
C ILE A 106 -5.00 -4.12 2.98
N CYS A 107 -5.59 -2.98 3.30
CA CYS A 107 -7.02 -2.87 3.53
C CYS A 107 -7.61 -1.59 2.95
N CYS A 108 -8.90 -1.63 2.64
CA CYS A 108 -9.67 -0.42 2.38
C CYS A 108 -9.64 0.50 3.59
N GLU A 109 -9.54 1.81 3.34
CA GLU A 109 -9.75 2.79 4.39
C GLU A 109 -11.26 2.96 4.62
N GLY A 110 -11.74 2.35 5.70
CA GLY A 110 -13.11 2.50 6.18
C GLY A 110 -13.37 3.79 6.95
N GLN A 111 -14.64 3.97 7.34
CA GLN A 111 -15.06 5.08 8.20
C GLN A 111 -15.01 4.76 9.70
N ASP A 112 -14.74 3.50 10.08
CA ASP A 112 -14.76 3.07 11.47
C ASP A 112 -13.60 2.15 11.89
N ASP A 113 -13.39 2.06 13.20
CA ASP A 113 -12.33 1.27 13.83
C ASP A 113 -12.55 -0.25 13.68
N GLU A 114 -13.77 -0.70 13.34
CA GLU A 114 -14.13 -2.12 13.31
C GLU A 114 -13.46 -2.84 12.15
N GLU A 115 -13.35 -2.18 10.99
CA GLU A 115 -12.69 -2.74 9.81
C GLU A 115 -11.20 -2.99 10.06
N ILE A 116 -10.49 -2.03 10.67
CA ILE A 116 -9.09 -2.19 11.06
C ILE A 116 -8.92 -3.31 12.09
N ARG A 117 -9.83 -3.38 13.08
CA ARG A 117 -9.81 -4.44 14.08
C ARG A 117 -9.97 -5.81 13.43
N ASN A 118 -10.95 -5.96 12.54
CA ASN A 118 -11.23 -7.20 11.83
C ASN A 118 -10.03 -7.59 10.95
N ALA A 119 -9.42 -6.64 10.24
CA ALA A 119 -8.24 -6.85 9.42
C ALA A 119 -7.04 -7.35 10.24
N VAL A 120 -6.70 -6.66 11.35
CA VAL A 120 -5.61 -7.06 12.25
C VAL A 120 -5.88 -8.43 12.88
N GLN A 121 -7.13 -8.75 13.21
CA GLN A 121 -7.52 -10.05 13.78
C GLN A 121 -7.70 -11.15 12.72
N ASN A 122 -7.60 -10.81 11.42
CA ASN A 122 -7.90 -11.69 10.29
C ASN A 122 -9.32 -12.30 10.37
N VAL A 123 -10.31 -11.48 10.74
CA VAL A 123 -11.72 -11.83 10.79
C VAL A 123 -12.37 -11.39 9.49
N ARG A 124 -12.52 -12.31 8.53
CA ARG A 124 -13.20 -12.04 7.25
C ARG A 124 -14.71 -12.15 7.41
N ARG A 125 -15.46 -11.20 6.82
CA ARG A 125 -16.92 -11.28 6.68
C ARG A 125 -17.23 -12.00 5.36
N GLU A 126 -18.24 -12.88 5.36
CA GLU A 126 -18.55 -13.78 4.23
C GLU A 126 -18.83 -13.09 2.88
N HIS A 127 -19.08 -11.77 2.88
CA HIS A 127 -19.50 -11.03 1.69
C HIS A 127 -18.63 -9.79 1.38
N LEU A 128 -17.60 -9.51 2.17
CA LEU A 128 -16.74 -8.34 2.00
C LEU A 128 -15.31 -8.69 2.46
N ALA A 129 -14.41 -8.90 1.50
CA ALA A 129 -12.99 -9.08 1.77
C ALA A 129 -12.26 -7.73 1.57
N LEU A 130 -12.49 -6.82 2.52
CA LEU A 130 -11.93 -5.45 2.52
C LEU A 130 -10.42 -5.40 2.84
N PHE A 131 -9.79 -6.56 3.03
CA PHE A 131 -8.37 -6.64 3.35
C PHE A 131 -7.75 -7.95 2.89
N GLU A 132 -6.44 -7.93 2.68
CA GLU A 132 -5.61 -9.08 2.36
C GLU A 132 -4.31 -9.06 3.16
N ILE A 133 -3.81 -10.24 3.53
CA ILE A 133 -2.60 -10.40 4.34
C ILE A 133 -1.59 -11.27 3.59
N PHE A 134 -0.36 -10.78 3.49
CA PHE A 134 0.74 -11.49 2.85
C PHE A 134 1.85 -11.79 3.84
N ASP A 135 2.32 -13.04 3.85
CA ASP A 135 3.52 -13.42 4.58
C ASP A 135 4.76 -13.00 3.79
N VAL A 136 5.59 -12.18 4.42
CA VAL A 136 6.76 -11.51 3.81
C VAL A 136 7.93 -11.52 4.80
N PRO A 137 9.19 -11.37 4.35
CA PRO A 137 10.30 -11.23 5.29
C PRO A 137 10.09 -10.02 6.22
N PRO A 138 10.35 -10.13 7.53
CA PRO A 138 10.33 -8.97 8.40
C PRO A 138 11.50 -8.02 8.08
N ASP A 139 11.21 -6.75 7.76
CA ASP A 139 12.24 -5.74 7.48
C ASP A 139 11.67 -4.31 7.48
N GLU A 140 12.55 -3.33 7.32
CA GLU A 140 12.21 -1.98 6.86
C GLU A 140 12.33 -1.90 5.33
N TYR A 141 11.24 -1.48 4.69
CA TYR A 141 11.12 -1.46 3.24
C TYR A 141 11.06 -0.04 2.70
N LEU A 142 11.76 0.20 1.59
CA LEU A 142 11.41 1.21 0.62
C LEU A 142 10.25 0.67 -0.21
N VAL A 143 9.12 1.37 -0.16
CA VAL A 143 7.91 1.09 -0.92
C VAL A 143 7.82 2.07 -2.08
N GLU A 144 7.69 1.53 -3.28
CA GLU A 144 7.52 2.30 -4.51
C GLU A 144 6.23 1.87 -5.19
N LEU A 145 5.40 2.85 -5.57
CA LEU A 145 4.23 2.61 -6.41
C LEU A 145 4.58 2.96 -7.84
N TYR A 146 4.27 2.06 -8.76
CA TYR A 146 4.41 2.27 -10.19
C TYR A 146 3.06 2.11 -10.87
N ALA A 147 2.73 3.04 -11.76
CA ALA A 147 1.68 2.86 -12.74
C ALA A 147 2.22 2.01 -13.91
N THR A 148 1.49 0.97 -14.30
CA THR A 148 1.79 0.18 -15.50
C THR A 148 0.46 -0.28 -16.12
N PRO A 149 0.24 -0.30 -17.44
CA PRO A 149 -1.01 -0.83 -17.95
C PRO A 149 -1.07 -2.35 -17.71
N PRO A 150 -2.18 -2.93 -17.18
CA PRO A 150 -3.46 -2.32 -16.80
C PRO A 150 -3.66 -2.13 -15.27
N HIS A 151 -2.59 -2.14 -14.46
CA HIS A 151 -2.66 -2.18 -12.99
C HIS A 151 -1.51 -1.41 -12.30
N PHE A 152 -1.62 -1.11 -11.02
CA PHE A 152 -0.45 -0.62 -10.28
C PHE A 152 0.49 -1.77 -9.85
N ILE A 153 1.77 -1.45 -9.67
CA ILE A 153 2.74 -2.32 -8.98
C ILE A 153 3.16 -1.64 -7.68
N LEU A 154 3.00 -2.34 -6.56
CA LEU A 154 3.58 -1.98 -5.26
C LEU A 154 4.86 -2.79 -5.06
N ARG A 155 6.00 -2.13 -5.22
CA ARG A 155 7.32 -2.74 -5.06
C ARG A 155 7.87 -2.45 -3.67
N PHE A 156 8.41 -3.48 -3.04
CA PHE A 156 9.09 -3.46 -1.74
C PHE A 156 10.55 -3.87 -1.95
N SER A 157 11.47 -3.02 -1.51
CA SER A 157 12.92 -3.29 -1.51
C SER A 157 13.52 -2.91 -0.15
N PRO A 158 14.68 -3.48 0.24
CA PRO A 158 15.30 -3.10 1.51
C PRO A 158 15.56 -1.60 1.60
N LEU A 159 15.18 -0.99 2.72
CA LEU A 159 15.43 0.42 2.96
C LEU A 159 16.93 0.66 3.19
N THR A 160 17.61 1.23 2.19
CA THR A 160 19.04 1.56 2.28
C THR A 160 19.29 2.99 2.72
N GLU A 161 18.40 3.90 2.34
CA GLU A 161 18.44 5.32 2.67
C GLU A 161 17.02 5.84 2.92
N GLN A 162 16.89 6.82 3.81
CA GLN A 162 15.60 7.44 4.11
C GLN A 162 15.19 8.36 2.95
N PRO A 163 14.10 8.08 2.21
CA PRO A 163 13.61 9.00 1.19
C PRO A 163 13.11 10.32 1.83
N PRO A 164 12.94 11.40 1.05
CA PRO A 164 12.20 12.58 1.49
C PRO A 164 10.73 12.23 1.69
N MET A 165 10.10 12.77 2.74
CA MET A 165 8.69 12.52 3.02
C MET A 165 7.82 13.14 1.93
N PRO A 166 6.97 12.34 1.24
CA PRO A 166 6.02 12.90 0.29
C PRO A 166 5.09 13.88 1.01
N GLU A 167 4.58 14.85 0.27
CA GLU A 167 3.57 15.75 0.79
C GLU A 167 2.31 14.96 1.12
N MET A 168 1.66 15.34 2.23
CA MET A 168 0.42 14.73 2.66
C MET A 168 -0.62 15.83 2.80
N GLU A 169 -1.69 15.69 2.04
CA GLU A 169 -2.91 16.50 2.13
C GLU A 169 -3.97 15.68 2.86
N TYR A 170 -4.73 16.35 3.74
CA TYR A 170 -5.81 15.74 4.53
C TYR A 170 -5.48 14.45 5.32
N GLY A 171 -4.20 14.09 5.45
CA GLY A 171 -3.74 12.90 6.16
C GLY A 171 -3.49 11.67 5.29
N CYS A 172 -3.54 11.81 3.97
CA CYS A 172 -3.24 10.79 2.97
C CYS A 172 -2.20 11.27 1.95
N PHE A 173 -1.71 10.35 1.14
CA PHE A 173 -0.97 10.61 -0.08
C PHE A 173 -1.95 10.55 -1.24
N GLU A 174 -2.19 11.68 -1.90
CA GLU A 174 -3.05 11.75 -3.07
C GLU A 174 -2.30 11.22 -4.29
N LEU A 175 -2.97 10.35 -5.05
CA LEU A 175 -2.42 9.64 -6.18
C LEU A 175 -3.39 9.76 -7.36
N PRO A 176 -2.89 10.00 -8.57
CA PRO A 176 -3.75 10.08 -9.74
C PRO A 176 -4.25 8.69 -10.14
N THR A 177 -5.21 8.65 -11.06
CA THR A 177 -5.71 7.41 -11.65
C THR A 177 -4.67 6.79 -12.59
N LEU A 178 -4.88 5.54 -13.01
CA LEU A 178 -4.01 4.93 -14.02
C LEU A 178 -4.06 5.67 -15.36
N GLY A 179 -5.23 6.23 -15.74
CA GLY A 179 -5.42 6.95 -17.00
C GLY A 179 -4.51 8.18 -17.11
N ASP A 180 -4.38 8.93 -16.02
CA ASP A 180 -3.57 10.17 -15.97
C ASP A 180 -2.08 9.97 -16.29
N PHE A 181 -1.56 8.73 -16.21
CA PHE A 181 -0.16 8.42 -16.56
C PHE A 181 0.05 8.09 -18.04
N PHE A 182 -1.00 7.71 -18.76
CA PHE A 182 -0.91 7.18 -20.13
C PHE A 182 -1.83 7.89 -21.13
N GLU A 183 -2.59 8.89 -20.68
CA GLU A 183 -3.32 9.83 -21.54
C GLU A 183 -2.34 10.83 -22.19
N ASP A 184 -1.66 10.38 -23.25
CA ASP A 184 -1.06 11.23 -24.30
C ASP A 184 -0.54 10.32 -25.45
N GLU A 185 -1.33 10.16 -26.52
CA GLU A 185 -0.86 9.97 -27.93
C GLU A 185 -1.98 9.72 -28.99
N ASP A 186 -3.28 9.88 -28.68
CA ASP A 186 -4.36 9.68 -29.69
C ASP A 186 -4.87 10.98 -30.38
N ASP A 187 -4.19 12.12 -30.19
CA ASP A 187 -4.52 13.41 -30.84
C ASP A 187 -3.34 13.97 -31.69
N GLU A 188 -2.86 13.22 -32.70
CA GLU A 188 -2.15 13.79 -33.88
C GLU A 188 -2.62 13.18 -35.22
#